data_AF-A0AAD5IKW7-F1
#
_entry.id   AF-A0AAD5IKW7-F1
#
_cell.length_a   1.000
_cell.length_b   1.000
_cell.length_c   1.000
_cell.angle_alpha   90.00
_cell.angle_beta   90.00
_cell.angle_gamma   90.00
#
_symmetry.space_group_name_H-M   'P 1'
#
loop_
_entity.id
_entity.type
_entity.pdbx_description
1 polymer ?
#
loop_
_entity_poly.entity_id
_entity_poly.type
_entity_poly.pdbx_seq_one_letter_code
_entity_poly.pdbx_strand_id
1 'polypeptide(L)'
;MSEIGDCSSSSKSFQQIWAKLAEPSDSRYSDVEISSNELVVCSEITSSSPGKHEWCKIMRNSDLSSATMQNKSSNAILVDGIVLRNEDVVDIKSGTEIILGLDRAGSLSYRFKVILGQESCKQQLKISIDIEDAKCCICLNIWHDVVTVAPCLHNFCNGCFSEWLRRSQDKHTNVLCPNCRAVIQFVGRNHYLHDIEQSILQADSSLRRSDEEVAHLDSYASIKSNLVIRNGKKLHRKRAHSPLDNENANIELSCPQCGTEFNGFHCNQNTVHLPCQACGGMMPLRTDSSVPQHCLGCDRAFCGAYWHAQMVTRSDLHPMCGPETFKPISEHTISRIPFLAHETNRHEQDITERCISQTGTTLQDVIRDWIGKLNNREIDRSRMPLNHAELISGGTHFCNECYDKLVSFLLYWFRITMPKFLLPADARERDDCWYGYACRTQHHNEEHARKRNHVCRPSRGGGST
;
A
#
# COMPACT_ATOMS: atom_id res chain seq x y z
N MET A 1 -7.56 51.92 42.72
CA MET A 1 -8.47 50.78 42.95
C MET A 1 -8.80 50.22 41.57
N SER A 2 -7.94 49.35 41.05
CA SER A 2 -8.06 47.87 41.11
C SER A 2 -8.93 47.38 39.94
N GLU A 3 -8.36 46.87 38.83
CA GLU A 3 -8.05 45.43 38.55
C GLU A 3 -9.35 44.62 38.33
N ILE A 4 -9.60 43.75 37.33
CA ILE A 4 -8.91 42.63 36.64
C ILE A 4 -9.80 42.27 35.41
N GLY A 5 -9.37 41.75 34.25
CA GLY A 5 -8.09 41.30 33.77
C GLY A 5 -8.20 40.70 32.35
N ASP A 6 -7.15 40.90 31.56
CA ASP A 6 -6.87 40.19 30.32
C ASP A 6 -6.17 38.86 30.62
N CYS A 7 -6.74 37.73 30.19
CA CYS A 7 -6.03 36.45 30.15
C CYS A 7 -5.42 36.25 28.76
N SER A 8 -4.14 36.56 28.65
CA SER A 8 -3.26 36.13 27.57
C SER A 8 -3.01 34.62 27.71
N SER A 9 -3.64 33.81 26.85
CA SER A 9 -3.29 32.40 26.71
C SER A 9 -2.02 32.26 25.86
N SER A 10 -0.88 32.31 26.53
CA SER A 10 0.41 31.85 26.05
C SER A 10 0.29 30.51 25.33
N SER A 11 0.62 30.49 24.04
CA SER A 11 0.82 29.29 23.23
C SER A 11 1.97 28.47 23.81
N LYS A 12 1.64 27.43 24.58
CA LYS A 12 2.63 26.41 24.95
C LYS A 12 3.03 25.66 23.69
N SER A 13 4.25 25.90 23.22
CA SER A 13 4.90 25.06 22.20
C SER A 13 4.91 23.61 22.70
N PHE A 14 4.18 22.72 22.03
CA PHE A 14 4.34 21.28 22.23
C PHE A 14 5.75 20.91 21.76
N GLN A 15 6.72 20.82 22.68
CA GLN A 15 8.05 20.27 22.39
C GLN A 15 7.90 18.77 22.17
N GLN A 16 7.82 18.37 20.90
CA GLN A 16 7.66 16.97 20.49
C GLN A 16 8.96 16.19 20.74
N ILE A 17 8.90 15.16 21.59
CA ILE A 17 10.03 14.27 21.88
C ILE A 17 10.31 13.41 20.64
N TRP A 18 11.53 13.47 20.10
CA TRP A 18 11.91 12.76 18.86
C TRP A 18 12.92 11.64 19.10
N ALA A 19 13.59 11.60 20.24
CA ALA A 19 14.47 10.51 20.64
C ALA A 19 14.52 10.34 22.16
N LYS A 20 15.01 9.19 22.61
CA LYS A 20 15.34 8.96 24.02
C LYS A 20 16.62 8.15 24.19
N LEU A 21 17.31 8.38 25.29
CA LEU A 21 18.35 7.49 25.79
C LEU A 21 17.72 6.59 26.85
N ALA A 22 17.60 5.29 26.55
CA ALA A 22 17.02 4.31 27.45
C ALA A 22 18.11 3.47 28.10
N GLU A 23 18.06 3.29 29.43
CA GLU A 23 19.00 2.43 30.13
C GLU A 23 18.63 0.94 29.92
N PRO A 24 19.57 0.06 29.52
CA PRO A 24 19.24 -1.34 29.24
C PRO A 24 18.98 -2.22 30.46
N SER A 25 19.38 -1.84 31.69
CA SER A 25 19.59 -2.85 32.75
C SER A 25 19.16 -2.49 34.19
N ASP A 26 18.70 -1.28 34.50
CA ASP A 26 18.22 -0.94 35.85
C ASP A 26 17.00 0.00 35.78
N SER A 27 15.92 -0.31 36.51
CA SER A 27 14.67 0.50 36.49
C SER A 27 14.73 1.74 37.40
N ARG A 28 15.92 2.03 37.95
CA ARG A 28 16.14 3.10 38.94
C ARG A 28 16.44 4.45 38.30
N TYR A 29 16.82 4.50 37.03
CA TYR A 29 17.10 5.74 36.32
C TYR A 29 16.05 5.99 35.23
N SER A 30 15.64 7.25 35.09
CA SER A 30 14.62 7.65 34.11
C SER A 30 15.23 7.81 32.72
N ASP A 31 14.50 7.37 31.69
CA ASP A 31 14.85 7.62 30.29
C ASP A 31 15.10 9.13 30.07
N VAL A 32 16.17 9.48 29.34
CA VAL A 32 16.42 10.88 28.96
C VAL A 32 15.69 11.17 27.66
N GLU A 33 14.63 11.97 27.74
CA GLU A 33 13.82 12.38 26.59
C GLU A 33 14.46 13.57 25.87
N ILE A 34 14.54 13.47 24.54
CA ILE A 34 15.15 14.48 23.67
C ILE A 34 14.06 15.09 22.80
N SER A 35 13.70 16.34 23.12
CA SER A 35 12.65 17.11 22.41
C SER A 35 13.19 18.28 21.59
N SER A 36 14.44 18.69 21.80
CA SER A 36 15.11 19.75 21.05
C SER A 36 16.03 19.17 19.97
N ASN A 37 16.21 19.88 18.85
CA ASN A 37 17.17 19.51 17.80
C ASN A 37 18.63 19.58 18.29
N GLU A 38 18.85 20.28 19.40
CA GLU A 38 20.12 20.36 20.10
C GLU A 38 19.82 20.22 21.59
N LEU A 39 20.38 19.19 22.23
CA LEU A 39 20.24 18.95 23.66
C LEU A 39 21.61 18.62 24.26
N VAL A 40 21.95 19.30 25.35
CA VAL A 40 23.04 18.87 26.23
C VAL A 40 22.44 17.94 27.28
N VAL A 41 22.92 16.71 27.32
CA VAL A 41 22.45 15.68 28.25
C VAL A 41 23.15 15.87 29.58
N CYS A 42 22.34 16.11 30.61
CA CYS A 42 22.78 16.21 32.00
C CYS A 42 22.28 15.01 32.79
N SER A 43 23.16 14.04 33.08
CA SER A 43 22.83 12.92 33.97
C SER A 43 24.01 12.54 34.84
N GLU A 44 23.79 11.59 35.75
CA GLU A 44 24.87 10.97 36.51
C GLU A 44 25.78 10.21 35.55
N ILE A 45 27.10 10.33 35.73
CA ILE A 45 28.11 9.68 34.88
C ILE A 45 28.55 8.34 35.49
N THR A 46 28.38 8.18 36.81
CA THR A 46 28.79 6.99 37.56
C THR A 46 27.74 6.64 38.60
N SER A 47 27.46 5.35 38.78
CA SER A 47 26.52 4.81 39.78
C SER A 47 26.87 5.15 41.25
N SER A 48 28.05 5.70 41.50
CA SER A 48 28.59 6.01 42.82
C SER A 48 28.57 7.50 43.21
N SER A 49 28.13 8.41 42.33
CA SER A 49 28.11 9.85 42.60
C SER A 49 26.83 10.51 42.07
N PRO A 50 25.94 11.04 42.92
CA PRO A 50 24.62 11.57 42.54
C PRO A 50 24.66 12.96 41.88
N GLY A 51 25.83 13.39 41.39
CA GLY A 51 25.97 14.67 40.69
C GLY A 51 25.54 14.55 39.22
N LYS A 52 24.55 15.34 38.80
CA LYS A 52 24.23 15.50 37.37
C LYS A 52 25.30 16.33 36.70
N HIS A 53 25.92 15.78 35.67
CA HIS A 53 26.96 16.46 34.89
C HIS A 53 26.56 16.49 33.42
N GLU A 54 26.95 17.55 32.72
CA GLU A 54 26.87 17.61 31.26
C GLU A 54 27.93 16.68 30.67
N TRP A 55 27.51 15.63 29.98
CA TRP A 55 28.45 14.63 29.45
C TRP A 55 28.37 14.44 27.94
N CYS A 56 27.24 14.76 27.30
CA CYS A 56 27.19 14.80 25.85
C CYS A 56 26.26 15.87 25.32
N LYS A 57 26.52 16.28 24.08
CA LYS A 57 25.62 17.11 23.28
C LYS A 57 25.12 16.28 22.11
N ILE A 58 23.81 16.20 21.93
CA ILE A 58 23.16 15.47 20.83
C ILE A 58 22.51 16.48 19.90
N MET A 59 22.84 16.39 18.62
CA MET A 59 22.32 17.23 17.56
C MET A 59 21.59 16.36 16.54
N ARG A 60 20.34 16.68 16.23
CA ARG A 60 19.55 15.92 15.25
C ARG A 60 20.07 16.17 13.83
N ASN A 61 20.30 15.10 13.07
CA ASN A 61 20.71 15.21 11.67
C ASN A 61 19.53 15.51 10.76
N SER A 62 19.81 16.03 9.56
CA SER A 62 18.80 16.42 8.56
C SER A 62 17.99 15.23 8.02
N ASP A 63 18.48 14.01 8.17
CA ASP A 63 17.80 12.76 7.78
C ASP A 63 16.67 12.35 8.74
N LEU A 64 16.48 13.10 9.83
CA LEU A 64 15.47 12.89 10.88
C LEU A 64 15.53 11.53 11.59
N SER A 65 16.52 10.69 11.28
CA SER A 65 16.66 9.28 11.69
C SER A 65 18.01 8.96 12.32
N SER A 66 18.96 9.89 12.29
CA SER A 66 20.23 9.85 13.02
C SER A 66 20.48 11.14 13.80
N ALA A 67 21.51 11.12 14.64
CA ALA A 67 21.96 12.28 15.40
C ALA A 67 23.48 12.28 15.49
N THR A 68 24.10 13.45 15.54
CA THR A 68 25.52 13.59 15.89
C THR A 68 25.63 13.78 17.40
N MET A 69 26.41 12.93 18.05
CA MET A 69 26.75 13.01 19.46
C MET A 69 28.16 13.58 19.61
N GLN A 70 28.32 14.54 20.51
CA GLN A 70 29.60 15.11 20.91
C GLN A 70 29.87 14.80 22.39
N ASN A 71 31.04 14.26 22.70
CA ASN A 71 31.46 14.07 24.09
C ASN A 71 31.86 15.41 24.72
N LYS A 72 31.17 15.81 25.78
CA LYS A 72 31.46 17.02 26.57
C LYS A 72 32.04 16.72 27.94
N SER A 73 32.12 15.44 28.32
CA SER A 73 32.72 15.03 29.58
C SER A 73 34.25 15.06 29.51
N SER A 74 34.90 15.10 30.68
CA SER A 74 36.34 14.90 30.82
C SER A 74 36.76 13.44 30.62
N ASN A 75 35.80 12.51 30.66
CA ASN A 75 36.03 11.07 30.57
C ASN A 75 35.81 10.58 29.13
N ALA A 76 36.42 9.44 28.79
CA ALA A 76 36.16 8.81 27.50
C ALA A 76 34.80 8.09 27.52
N ILE A 77 34.02 8.28 26.46
CA ILE A 77 32.73 7.61 26.25
C ILE A 77 32.91 6.57 25.15
N LEU A 78 32.31 5.39 25.31
CA LEU A 78 32.37 4.33 24.31
C LEU A 78 31.03 4.22 23.58
N VAL A 79 31.04 4.35 22.25
CA VAL A 79 29.84 4.31 21.39
C VAL A 79 29.99 3.20 20.36
N ASP A 80 29.18 2.15 20.45
CA ASP A 80 29.28 0.93 19.62
C ASP A 80 30.72 0.37 19.49
N GLY A 81 31.53 0.50 20.55
CA GLY A 81 32.95 0.08 20.56
C GLY A 81 33.96 1.17 20.21
N ILE A 82 33.52 2.33 19.71
CA ILE A 82 34.38 3.48 19.37
C ILE A 82 34.62 4.33 20.62
N VAL A 83 35.88 4.62 20.91
CA VAL A 83 36.26 5.47 22.05
C VAL A 83 36.24 6.94 21.63
N LEU A 84 35.38 7.75 22.25
CA LEU A 84 35.28 9.19 22.07
C LEU A 84 35.94 9.92 23.24
N ARG A 85 36.96 10.73 22.95
CA ARG A 85 37.59 11.64 23.90
C ARG A 85 36.83 12.96 23.96
N ASN A 86 37.24 13.85 24.86
CA ASN A 86 36.63 15.16 25.00
C ASN A 86 36.61 15.91 23.65
N GLU A 87 35.45 16.49 23.32
CA GLU A 87 35.13 17.17 22.05
C GLU A 87 35.00 16.30 20.80
N ASP A 88 35.29 14.99 20.87
CA ASP A 88 35.08 14.07 19.75
C ASP A 88 33.60 13.94 19.40
N VAL A 89 33.32 13.78 18.11
CA VAL A 89 31.97 13.65 17.54
C VAL A 89 31.79 12.31 16.83
N VAL A 90 30.59 11.76 16.90
CA VAL A 90 30.20 10.56 16.16
C VAL A 90 28.73 10.62 15.77
N ASP A 91 28.37 10.01 14.64
CA ASP A 91 26.97 9.81 14.28
C ASP A 91 26.41 8.56 14.96
N ILE A 92 25.28 8.72 15.62
CA ILE A 92 24.53 7.67 16.32
C ILE A 92 23.20 7.42 15.62
N LYS A 93 22.78 6.14 15.60
CA LYS A 93 21.50 5.69 15.00
C LYS A 93 20.68 4.95 16.03
N SER A 94 19.37 4.80 15.76
CA SER A 94 18.50 4.03 16.65
C SER A 94 19.05 2.62 16.86
N GLY A 95 19.33 2.26 18.11
CA GLY A 95 19.97 1.01 18.51
C GLY A 95 21.41 1.15 19.00
N THR A 96 22.09 2.27 18.74
CA THR A 96 23.47 2.53 19.18
C THR A 96 23.61 2.50 20.70
N GLU A 97 24.62 1.76 21.18
CA GLU A 97 24.97 1.62 22.59
C GLU A 97 26.03 2.66 22.99
N ILE A 98 25.80 3.33 24.11
CA ILE A 98 26.64 4.41 24.66
C ILE A 98 27.01 4.02 26.09
N ILE A 99 28.30 3.92 26.40
CA ILE A 99 28.81 3.53 27.72
C ILE A 99 29.66 4.67 28.29
N LEU A 100 29.30 5.13 29.48
CA LEU A 100 29.98 6.21 30.21
C LEU A 100 31.18 5.67 30.99
N GLY A 101 32.28 5.40 30.28
CA GLY A 101 33.54 4.93 30.86
C GLY A 101 34.17 3.78 30.07
N LEU A 102 35.47 3.56 30.27
CA LEU A 102 36.22 2.47 29.61
C LEU A 102 36.12 1.13 30.33
N ASP A 103 35.76 1.13 31.61
CA ASP A 103 35.58 -0.07 32.42
C ASP A 103 34.09 -0.48 32.45
N ARG A 104 33.77 -1.71 32.05
CA ARG A 104 32.39 -2.21 31.99
C ARG A 104 31.81 -2.46 33.39
N ALA A 105 32.65 -2.54 34.43
CA ALA A 105 32.22 -2.78 35.80
C ALA A 105 31.90 -1.44 36.51
N GLY A 106 30.63 -1.01 36.45
CA GLY A 106 30.11 0.13 37.24
C GLY A 106 29.79 1.41 36.45
N SER A 107 30.06 1.41 35.14
CA SER A 107 29.73 2.48 34.20
C SER A 107 28.26 2.40 33.74
N LEU A 108 27.61 3.55 33.62
CA LEU A 108 26.23 3.64 33.09
C LEU A 108 26.22 3.40 31.57
N SER A 109 25.23 2.65 31.10
CA SER A 109 25.02 2.40 29.67
C SER A 109 23.66 2.89 29.21
N TYR A 110 23.62 3.50 28.03
CA TYR A 110 22.42 4.01 27.40
C TYR A 110 22.29 3.42 26.00
N ARG A 111 21.05 3.19 25.57
CA ARG A 111 20.72 2.88 24.20
C ARG A 111 19.98 4.04 23.58
N PHE A 112 20.51 4.57 22.49
CA PHE A 112 19.84 5.61 21.73
C PHE A 112 18.66 5.02 20.95
N LYS A 113 17.47 5.56 21.16
CA LYS A 113 16.24 5.14 20.49
C LYS A 113 15.55 6.34 19.88
N VAL A 114 15.45 6.37 18.56
CA VAL A 114 14.63 7.36 17.85
C VAL A 114 13.16 6.99 18.09
N ILE A 115 12.39 7.92 18.62
CA ILE A 115 10.95 7.77 18.76
C ILE A 115 10.36 8.29 17.46
N LEU A 116 10.00 7.36 16.57
CA LEU A 116 9.14 7.67 15.44
C LEU A 116 7.76 7.97 16.03
N GLY A 117 7.53 9.24 16.38
CA GLY A 117 6.20 9.71 16.73
C GLY A 117 5.24 9.33 15.62
N GLN A 118 4.00 8.99 15.98
CA GLN A 118 2.89 8.71 15.06
C GLN A 118 2.49 9.92 14.17
N GLU A 119 3.38 10.88 13.96
CA GLU A 119 3.22 12.01 13.08
C GLU A 119 4.47 12.20 12.20
N SER A 120 4.63 11.33 11.20
CA SER A 120 5.35 11.70 9.98
C SER A 120 4.85 10.92 8.76
N CYS A 121 3.53 10.92 8.56
CA CYS A 121 2.98 11.02 7.19
C CYS A 121 2.89 12.52 6.82
N LYS A 122 4.01 13.24 6.98
CA LYS A 122 4.26 14.59 6.43
C LYS A 122 5.76 14.74 6.19
N GLN A 123 6.39 13.76 5.53
CA GLN A 123 7.40 14.16 4.57
C GLN A 123 6.61 14.93 3.52
N GLN A 124 6.59 16.26 3.64
CA GLN A 124 6.24 17.11 2.53
C GLN A 124 7.36 16.88 1.51
N LEU A 125 7.22 15.80 0.73
CA LEU A 125 7.87 15.68 -0.55
C LEU A 125 7.59 17.02 -1.21
N LYS A 126 8.64 17.81 -1.44
CA LYS A 126 8.54 19.08 -2.15
C LYS A 126 8.29 18.76 -3.62
N ILE A 127 7.16 18.11 -3.90
CA ILE A 127 6.65 17.89 -5.24
C ILE A 127 6.11 19.25 -5.65
N SER A 128 6.91 19.97 -6.43
CA SER A 128 6.46 21.14 -7.15
C SER A 128 5.54 20.66 -8.27
N ILE A 129 4.24 20.57 -7.99
CA ILE A 129 3.23 20.48 -9.04
C ILE A 129 3.10 21.89 -9.62
N ASP A 130 3.17 22.01 -10.95
CA ASP A 130 2.88 23.29 -11.62
C ASP A 130 1.43 23.68 -11.34
N ILE A 131 1.18 24.96 -11.10
CA ILE A 131 -0.16 25.52 -10.84
C ILE A 131 -1.10 25.16 -12.00
N GLU A 132 -0.59 25.08 -13.23
CA GLU A 132 -1.36 24.65 -14.40
C GLU A 132 -1.78 23.18 -14.35
N ASP A 133 -0.95 22.30 -13.79
CA ASP A 133 -1.23 20.86 -13.67
C ASP A 133 -2.16 20.52 -12.49
N ALA A 134 -2.39 21.48 -11.58
CA ALA A 134 -3.28 21.36 -10.44
C ALA A 134 -4.73 21.84 -10.71
N LYS A 135 -5.06 22.14 -11.97
CA LYS A 135 -6.39 22.65 -12.36
C LYS A 135 -7.37 21.54 -12.73
N CYS A 136 -8.62 21.74 -12.36
CA CYS A 136 -9.72 20.89 -12.80
C CYS A 136 -10.06 21.18 -14.26
N CYS A 137 -10.04 20.19 -15.16
CA CYS A 137 -10.41 20.43 -16.56
C CYS A 137 -11.91 20.75 -16.78
N ILE A 138 -12.74 20.66 -15.73
CA ILE A 138 -14.18 20.98 -15.79
C ILE A 138 -14.41 22.46 -15.46
N CYS A 139 -13.87 22.94 -14.33
CA CYS A 139 -14.06 24.33 -13.88
C CYS A 139 -12.86 25.25 -14.11
N LEU A 140 -11.75 24.71 -14.63
CA LEU A 140 -10.49 25.39 -14.95
C LEU A 140 -9.80 26.10 -13.77
N ASN A 141 -10.30 25.90 -12.56
CA ASN A 141 -9.71 26.38 -11.31
C ASN A 141 -8.92 25.27 -10.60
N ILE A 142 -8.03 25.62 -9.68
CA ILE A 142 -7.27 24.67 -8.82
C ILE A 142 -8.23 23.67 -8.19
N TRP A 143 -7.93 22.38 -8.08
CA TRP A 143 -8.91 21.42 -7.52
C TRP A 143 -9.52 21.85 -6.17
N HIS A 144 -10.73 21.38 -5.86
CA HIS A 144 -11.37 21.53 -4.55
C HIS A 144 -12.00 20.21 -4.15
N ASP A 145 -11.63 19.69 -2.98
CA ASP A 145 -11.97 18.33 -2.52
C ASP A 145 -11.68 17.29 -3.62
N VAL A 146 -10.40 17.06 -3.89
CA VAL A 146 -9.96 16.34 -5.10
C VAL A 146 -10.49 14.90 -5.15
N VAL A 147 -11.02 14.51 -6.30
CA VAL A 147 -11.37 13.11 -6.62
C VAL A 147 -10.54 12.60 -7.79
N THR A 148 -10.12 11.33 -7.72
CA THR A 148 -9.36 10.64 -8.77
C THR A 148 -10.22 9.55 -9.39
N VAL A 149 -10.26 9.49 -10.73
CA VAL A 149 -11.01 8.46 -11.47
C VAL A 149 -10.10 7.37 -12.02
N ALA A 150 -10.49 6.11 -11.92
CA ALA A 150 -9.74 4.97 -12.47
C ALA A 150 -10.44 4.38 -13.72
N PRO A 151 -9.69 3.87 -14.72
CA PRO A 151 -8.25 3.55 -14.68
C PRO A 151 -7.31 4.68 -15.12
N CYS A 152 -7.84 5.80 -15.64
CA CYS A 152 -7.02 6.84 -16.27
C CYS A 152 -6.32 7.81 -15.29
N LEU A 153 -6.62 7.73 -13.99
CA LEU A 153 -6.02 8.51 -12.90
C LEU A 153 -6.10 10.04 -13.06
N HIS A 154 -7.08 10.54 -13.81
CA HIS A 154 -7.34 11.98 -13.89
C HIS A 154 -8.05 12.50 -12.65
N ASN A 155 -7.79 13.76 -12.31
CA ASN A 155 -8.23 14.40 -11.07
C ASN A 155 -9.21 15.56 -11.35
N PHE A 156 -10.22 15.69 -10.50
CA PHE A 156 -11.27 16.70 -10.61
C PHE A 156 -11.70 17.21 -9.23
N CYS A 157 -12.42 18.33 -9.18
CA CYS A 157 -13.13 18.70 -7.95
C CYS A 157 -14.28 17.72 -7.70
N ASN A 158 -14.55 17.36 -6.46
CA ASN A 158 -15.66 16.45 -6.10
C ASN A 158 -16.99 16.94 -6.69
N GLY A 159 -17.38 18.18 -6.41
CA GLY A 159 -18.62 18.76 -6.92
C GLY A 159 -18.72 18.73 -8.46
N CYS A 160 -17.66 19.14 -9.16
CA CYS A 160 -17.63 19.14 -10.63
C CYS A 160 -17.82 17.74 -11.22
N PHE A 161 -17.10 16.75 -10.69
CA PHE A 161 -17.19 15.40 -11.19
C PHE A 161 -18.49 14.71 -10.78
N SER A 162 -19.01 14.95 -9.57
CA SER A 162 -20.33 14.46 -9.14
C SER A 162 -21.45 14.96 -10.04
N GLU A 163 -21.38 16.22 -10.49
CA GLU A 163 -22.35 16.76 -11.44
C GLU A 163 -22.23 16.12 -12.83
N TRP A 164 -20.99 15.94 -13.32
CA TRP A 164 -20.71 15.22 -14.56
C TRP A 164 -21.23 13.77 -14.50
N LEU A 165 -20.96 13.08 -13.40
CA LEU A 165 -21.38 11.70 -13.15
C LEU A 165 -22.90 11.57 -13.25
N ARG A 166 -23.65 12.46 -12.58
CA ARG A 166 -25.12 12.52 -12.63
C ARG A 166 -25.61 12.69 -14.07
N ARG A 167 -25.11 13.71 -14.78
CA ARG A 167 -25.50 14.00 -16.18
C ARG A 167 -25.15 12.87 -17.15
N SER A 168 -24.00 12.22 -16.95
CA SER A 168 -23.53 11.14 -17.80
C SER A 168 -24.36 9.87 -17.60
N GLN A 169 -24.75 9.56 -16.38
CA GLN A 169 -25.59 8.39 -16.06
C GLN A 169 -27.01 8.52 -16.63
N ASP A 170 -27.51 9.75 -16.79
CA ASP A 170 -28.81 10.00 -17.42
C ASP A 170 -28.81 9.78 -18.93
N LYS A 171 -27.65 9.95 -19.60
CA LYS A 171 -27.52 9.96 -21.06
C LYS A 171 -26.80 8.75 -21.66
N HIS A 172 -25.90 8.13 -20.91
CA HIS A 172 -24.99 7.10 -21.42
C HIS A 172 -24.92 5.89 -20.48
N THR A 173 -24.75 4.71 -21.07
CA THR A 173 -24.61 3.44 -20.32
C THR A 173 -23.30 3.34 -19.55
N ASN A 174 -22.28 4.07 -20.00
CA ASN A 174 -20.96 4.13 -19.41
C ASN A 174 -20.62 5.58 -19.08
N VAL A 175 -19.96 5.81 -17.95
CA VAL A 175 -19.44 7.13 -17.58
C VAL A 175 -18.06 7.30 -18.18
N LEU A 176 -17.88 8.36 -18.98
CA LEU A 176 -16.60 8.67 -19.63
C LEU A 176 -15.86 9.75 -18.85
N CYS A 177 -14.53 9.65 -18.83
CA CYS A 177 -13.66 10.65 -18.25
C CYS A 177 -13.77 11.98 -19.00
N PRO A 178 -14.05 13.11 -18.32
CA PRO A 178 -14.09 14.42 -18.94
C PRO A 178 -12.80 14.80 -19.68
N ASN A 179 -11.65 14.35 -19.16
CA ASN A 179 -10.35 14.72 -19.72
C ASN A 179 -9.95 13.85 -20.93
N CYS A 180 -9.96 12.53 -20.78
CA CYS A 180 -9.43 11.60 -21.79
C CYS A 180 -10.48 10.70 -22.45
N ARG A 181 -11.76 10.84 -22.08
CA ARG A 181 -12.89 10.01 -22.56
C ARG A 181 -12.77 8.50 -22.29
N ALA A 182 -11.80 8.07 -21.49
CA ALA A 182 -11.70 6.68 -21.03
C ALA A 182 -12.93 6.30 -20.20
N VAL A 183 -13.35 5.03 -20.29
CA VAL A 183 -14.46 4.51 -19.47
C VAL A 183 -14.03 4.46 -18.02
N ILE A 184 -14.76 5.17 -17.15
CA ILE A 184 -14.51 5.20 -15.72
C ILE A 184 -15.17 3.98 -15.07
N GLN A 185 -14.40 3.33 -14.20
CA GLN A 185 -14.85 2.18 -13.40
C GLN A 185 -14.95 2.53 -11.91
N PHE A 186 -14.13 3.48 -11.46
CA PHE A 186 -14.01 3.82 -10.05
C PHE A 186 -13.73 5.30 -9.88
N VAL A 187 -14.23 5.88 -8.80
CA VAL A 187 -13.88 7.22 -8.35
C VAL A 187 -13.71 7.22 -6.83
N GLY A 188 -12.70 7.91 -6.33
CA GLY A 188 -12.45 8.05 -4.91
C GLY A 188 -11.89 9.42 -4.57
N ARG A 189 -12.07 9.85 -3.31
CA ARG A 189 -11.42 11.06 -2.80
C ARG A 189 -9.92 10.83 -2.69
N ASN A 190 -9.15 11.85 -3.03
CA ASN A 190 -7.69 11.81 -2.98
C ASN A 190 -7.19 12.81 -1.94
N HIS A 191 -7.06 12.34 -0.70
CA HIS A 191 -6.61 13.15 0.43
C HIS A 191 -5.21 13.74 0.22
N TYR A 192 -4.33 13.00 -0.46
CA TYR A 192 -2.99 13.48 -0.78
C TYR A 192 -3.00 14.69 -1.72
N LEU A 193 -3.79 14.64 -2.80
CA LEU A 193 -3.93 15.78 -3.71
C LEU A 193 -4.72 16.94 -3.07
N HIS A 194 -5.61 16.65 -2.13
CA HIS A 194 -6.27 17.67 -1.32
C HIS A 194 -5.28 18.41 -0.41
N ASP A 195 -4.33 17.71 0.21
CA ASP A 195 -3.27 18.37 1.00
C ASP A 195 -2.36 19.25 0.13
N ILE A 196 -2.11 18.84 -1.13
CA ILE A 196 -1.36 19.65 -2.10
C ILE A 196 -2.16 20.87 -2.54
N GLU A 197 -3.44 20.70 -2.87
CA GLU A 197 -4.38 21.80 -3.12
C GLU A 197 -4.31 22.84 -2.01
N GLN A 198 -4.45 22.42 -0.75
CA GLN A 198 -4.41 23.32 0.40
C GLN A 198 -3.04 24.01 0.54
N SER A 199 -1.95 23.31 0.20
CA SER A 199 -0.60 23.89 0.18
C SER A 199 -0.45 24.96 -0.92
N ILE A 200 -1.01 24.75 -2.11
CA ILE A 200 -1.01 25.74 -3.21
C ILE A 200 -1.79 26.98 -2.78
N LEU A 201 -2.98 26.82 -2.19
CA LEU A 201 -3.84 27.92 -1.74
C LEU A 201 -3.30 28.66 -0.50
N GLN A 202 -2.35 28.07 0.23
CA GLN A 202 -1.59 28.74 1.29
C GLN A 202 -0.40 29.53 0.73
N ALA A 203 0.26 29.03 -0.31
CA ALA A 203 1.38 29.69 -0.96
C ALA A 203 0.93 30.88 -1.82
N ASP A 204 -0.23 30.79 -2.46
CA ASP A 204 -0.83 31.87 -3.24
C ASP A 204 -2.33 31.99 -2.93
N SER A 205 -2.67 32.96 -2.08
CA SER A 205 -4.05 33.23 -1.69
C SER A 205 -4.89 33.82 -2.81
N SER A 206 -4.30 34.32 -3.90
CA SER A 206 -5.04 34.89 -5.04
C SER A 206 -5.75 33.81 -5.88
N LEU A 207 -5.34 32.55 -5.73
CA LEU A 207 -5.95 31.39 -6.40
C LEU A 207 -7.15 30.81 -5.64
N ARG A 208 -7.53 31.40 -4.49
CA ARG A 208 -8.69 30.96 -3.70
C ARG A 208 -9.99 31.35 -4.40
N ARG A 209 -10.92 30.39 -4.42
CA ARG A 209 -12.31 30.63 -4.81
C ARG A 209 -13.02 31.48 -3.76
N SER A 210 -14.12 32.11 -4.17
CA SER A 210 -15.02 32.75 -3.19
C SER A 210 -15.74 31.69 -2.35
N ASP A 211 -16.16 32.07 -1.15
CA ASP A 211 -16.85 31.16 -0.23
C ASP A 211 -18.19 30.67 -0.82
N GLU A 212 -18.85 31.49 -1.65
CA GLU A 212 -20.07 31.12 -2.36
C GLU A 212 -19.83 30.04 -3.42
N GLU A 213 -18.72 30.10 -4.15
CA GLU A 213 -18.35 29.09 -5.15
C GLU A 213 -17.97 27.76 -4.50
N VAL A 214 -17.27 27.81 -3.36
CA VAL A 214 -16.93 26.64 -2.56
C VAL A 214 -18.20 25.95 -2.05
N ALA A 215 -19.10 26.71 -1.42
CA ALA A 215 -20.38 26.19 -0.93
C ALA A 215 -21.23 25.59 -2.05
N HIS A 216 -21.22 26.20 -3.24
CA HIS A 216 -21.88 25.65 -4.42
C HIS A 216 -21.25 24.31 -4.84
N LEU A 217 -19.93 24.20 -4.93
CA LEU A 217 -19.25 22.93 -5.26
C LEU A 217 -19.54 21.83 -4.23
N ASP A 218 -19.50 22.17 -2.94
CA ASP A 218 -19.80 21.23 -1.86
C ASP A 218 -21.24 20.74 -1.88
N SER A 219 -22.19 21.58 -2.32
CA SER A 219 -23.60 21.18 -2.47
C SER A 219 -23.81 20.05 -3.50
N TYR A 220 -22.92 19.94 -4.49
CA TYR A 220 -22.96 18.87 -5.49
C TYR A 220 -22.03 17.70 -5.16
N ALA A 221 -21.14 17.83 -4.18
CA ALA A 221 -20.17 16.81 -3.81
C ALA A 221 -20.85 15.58 -3.20
N SER A 222 -20.98 14.51 -3.99
CA SER A 222 -21.68 13.28 -3.60
C SER A 222 -20.73 12.13 -3.26
N ILE A 223 -19.44 12.24 -3.61
CA ILE A 223 -18.46 11.17 -3.43
C ILE A 223 -17.84 11.28 -2.04
N LYS A 224 -18.34 10.50 -1.09
CA LYS A 224 -17.84 10.47 0.30
C LYS A 224 -16.80 9.38 0.53
N SER A 225 -16.89 8.30 -0.23
CA SER A 225 -15.99 7.14 -0.18
C SER A 225 -15.63 6.71 -1.59
N ASN A 226 -14.74 5.74 -1.70
CA ASN A 226 -14.45 5.01 -2.93
C ASN A 226 -15.73 4.40 -3.51
N LEU A 227 -16.14 4.84 -4.71
CA LEU A 227 -17.35 4.40 -5.41
C LEU A 227 -16.97 3.60 -6.67
N VAL A 228 -17.56 2.41 -6.80
CA VAL A 228 -17.56 1.66 -8.06
C VAL A 228 -18.68 2.18 -8.94
N ILE A 229 -18.34 2.69 -10.12
CA ILE A 229 -19.32 3.16 -11.10
C ILE A 229 -19.83 1.93 -11.87
N ARG A 230 -21.04 1.47 -11.53
CA ARG A 230 -21.70 0.35 -12.23
C ARG A 230 -22.08 0.78 -13.66
N ASN A 231 -21.44 0.18 -14.64
CA ASN A 231 -21.77 0.36 -16.06
C ASN A 231 -22.80 -0.70 -16.50
N GLY A 232 -24.04 -0.27 -16.80
CA GLY A 232 -25.01 -1.03 -17.62
C GLY A 232 -26.30 -1.55 -16.97
N LYS A 233 -27.43 -1.10 -17.56
CA LYS A 233 -28.84 -1.58 -17.52
C LYS A 233 -29.61 -1.48 -16.19
N LYS A 234 -30.25 -0.32 -15.99
CA LYS A 234 -31.60 -0.30 -15.42
C LYS A 234 -32.50 -1.11 -16.37
N LEU A 235 -32.80 -2.35 -16.03
CA LEU A 235 -33.96 -3.03 -16.58
C LEU A 235 -35.17 -2.18 -16.18
N HIS A 236 -35.70 -1.41 -17.13
CA HIS A 236 -37.04 -0.84 -17.05
C HIS A 236 -38.04 -2.00 -16.91
N ARG A 237 -38.23 -2.52 -15.69
CA ARG A 237 -39.44 -3.27 -15.38
C ARG A 237 -40.58 -2.25 -15.34
N LYS A 238 -41.58 -2.53 -16.17
CA LYS A 238 -42.79 -1.74 -16.38
C LYS A 238 -43.41 -1.33 -15.03
N ARG A 239 -43.82 -0.07 -14.95
CA ARG A 239 -44.69 0.46 -13.88
C ARG A 239 -45.92 -0.43 -13.74
N ALA A 240 -46.23 -0.80 -12.50
CA ALA A 240 -47.60 -0.94 -12.03
C ALA A 240 -47.84 0.19 -11.00
N HIS A 241 -48.82 1.04 -11.27
CA HIS A 241 -49.54 1.89 -10.28
C HIS A 241 -50.27 0.95 -9.29
N SER A 242 -50.55 1.19 -8.00
CA SER A 242 -50.42 2.24 -6.94
C SER A 242 -50.83 1.52 -5.60
N PRO A 243 -51.03 2.12 -4.40
CA PRO A 243 -50.86 3.50 -3.95
C PRO A 243 -50.05 3.69 -2.63
N LEU A 244 -49.92 4.98 -2.33
CA LEU A 244 -49.41 5.74 -1.19
C LEU A 244 -49.41 5.12 0.23
N ASP A 245 -48.43 5.61 0.97
CA ASP A 245 -48.27 5.73 2.43
C ASP A 245 -47.88 4.49 3.26
N ASN A 246 -46.60 4.41 3.63
CA ASN A 246 -46.24 4.83 4.99
C ASN A 246 -44.72 5.02 5.17
N GLU A 247 -44.39 6.06 5.91
CA GLU A 247 -43.05 6.39 6.37
C GLU A 247 -42.41 5.21 7.13
N ASN A 248 -41.26 4.74 6.64
CA ASN A 248 -40.15 4.38 7.51
C ASN A 248 -38.87 4.21 6.70
N ALA A 249 -37.85 4.94 7.12
CA ALA A 249 -36.49 4.87 6.63
C ALA A 249 -35.91 3.45 6.82
N ASN A 250 -36.10 2.57 5.85
CA ASN A 250 -35.34 1.32 5.77
C ASN A 250 -34.00 1.62 5.11
N ILE A 251 -33.02 1.90 5.98
CA ILE A 251 -31.59 1.87 5.68
C ILE A 251 -31.30 0.66 4.79
N GLU A 252 -30.72 0.93 3.62
CA GLU A 252 -30.24 -0.06 2.65
C GLU A 252 -29.07 -0.83 3.30
N LEU A 253 -29.40 -1.82 4.15
CA LEU A 253 -28.44 -2.63 4.90
C LEU A 253 -27.55 -3.40 3.92
N SER A 254 -26.40 -2.82 3.60
CA SER A 254 -25.54 -3.24 2.49
C SER A 254 -24.71 -4.50 2.79
N CYS A 255 -24.68 -4.95 4.06
CA CYS A 255 -23.95 -6.14 4.51
C CYS A 255 -24.91 -7.18 5.13
N PRO A 256 -24.79 -8.48 4.77
CA PRO A 256 -25.63 -9.55 5.32
C PRO A 256 -25.64 -9.64 6.86
N GLN A 257 -24.56 -9.21 7.53
CA GLN A 257 -24.41 -9.32 8.99
C GLN A 257 -24.88 -8.10 9.78
N CYS A 258 -25.33 -7.03 9.12
CA CYS A 258 -25.90 -5.88 9.82
C CYS A 258 -27.29 -6.14 10.40
N GLY A 259 -27.99 -7.16 9.91
CA GLY A 259 -29.31 -7.56 10.40
C GLY A 259 -29.44 -9.02 10.82
N THR A 260 -28.38 -9.82 10.62
CA THR A 260 -28.40 -11.26 10.87
C THR A 260 -27.12 -11.68 11.58
N GLU A 261 -27.25 -12.45 12.66
CA GLU A 261 -26.10 -13.07 13.30
C GLU A 261 -25.65 -14.30 12.50
N PHE A 262 -24.38 -14.34 12.13
CA PHE A 262 -23.75 -15.55 11.61
C PHE A 262 -22.60 -15.95 12.54
N ASN A 263 -22.60 -17.22 12.93
CA ASN A 263 -21.55 -17.86 13.73
C ASN A 263 -21.14 -17.05 14.98
N GLY A 264 -22.13 -16.56 15.74
CA GLY A 264 -21.89 -15.82 16.97
C GLY A 264 -21.60 -14.32 16.80
N PHE A 265 -21.67 -13.78 15.58
CA PHE A 265 -21.36 -12.38 15.30
C PHE A 265 -22.43 -11.67 14.48
N HIS A 266 -22.79 -10.48 14.94
CA HIS A 266 -23.60 -9.50 14.23
C HIS A 266 -22.83 -8.16 14.19
N CYS A 267 -22.99 -7.40 13.10
CA CYS A 267 -22.38 -6.08 13.03
C CYS A 267 -23.06 -5.12 14.00
N ASN A 268 -22.27 -4.23 14.61
CA ASN A 268 -22.75 -3.09 15.38
C ASN A 268 -22.52 -1.77 14.62
N GLN A 269 -22.91 -0.64 15.21
CA GLN A 269 -22.81 0.69 14.59
C GLN A 269 -21.36 1.12 14.26
N ASN A 270 -20.36 0.55 14.95
CA ASN A 270 -18.94 0.87 14.75
C ASN A 270 -18.22 -0.15 13.84
N THR A 271 -18.94 -1.14 13.32
CA THR A 271 -18.33 -2.18 12.49
C THR A 271 -17.94 -1.59 11.14
N VAL A 272 -16.63 -1.62 10.84
CA VAL A 272 -16.10 -1.24 9.53
C VAL A 272 -16.42 -2.33 8.53
N HIS A 273 -16.86 -1.94 7.34
CA HIS A 273 -17.20 -2.88 6.27
C HIS A 273 -16.23 -2.77 5.10
N LEU A 274 -15.90 -3.93 4.53
CA LEU A 274 -15.03 -4.08 3.37
C LEU A 274 -15.87 -4.38 2.13
N PRO A 275 -15.70 -3.64 1.03
CA PRO A 275 -16.25 -4.00 -0.26
C PRO A 275 -15.40 -5.11 -0.89
N CYS A 276 -16.04 -6.22 -1.29
CA CYS A 276 -15.38 -7.28 -2.02
C CYS A 276 -14.96 -6.79 -3.42
N GLN A 277 -13.70 -6.93 -3.78
CA GLN A 277 -13.18 -6.53 -5.08
C GLN A 277 -13.83 -7.30 -6.25
N ALA A 278 -14.26 -8.54 -6.03
CA ALA A 278 -14.80 -9.39 -7.10
C ALA A 278 -16.31 -9.20 -7.34
N CYS A 279 -17.13 -9.09 -6.29
CA CYS A 279 -18.59 -8.96 -6.41
C CYS A 279 -19.16 -7.59 -6.00
N GLY A 280 -18.36 -6.74 -5.36
CA GLY A 280 -18.81 -5.47 -4.79
C GLY A 280 -19.71 -5.58 -3.56
N GLY A 281 -19.96 -6.78 -3.04
CA GLY A 281 -20.74 -6.98 -1.81
C GLY A 281 -19.95 -6.61 -0.55
N MET A 282 -20.65 -6.26 0.52
CA MET A 282 -20.04 -5.79 1.77
C MET A 282 -19.91 -6.93 2.78
N MET A 283 -18.77 -7.02 3.45
CA MET A 283 -18.53 -7.90 4.61
C MET A 283 -17.93 -7.09 5.77
N PRO A 284 -18.13 -7.46 7.05
CA PRO A 284 -17.48 -6.77 8.14
C PRO A 284 -15.98 -7.06 8.15
N LEU A 285 -15.16 -6.07 8.49
CA LEU A 285 -13.74 -6.27 8.79
C LEU A 285 -13.63 -7.00 10.14
N ARG A 286 -12.99 -8.17 10.13
CA ARG A 286 -12.81 -9.05 11.29
C ARG A 286 -11.33 -9.41 11.43
N THR A 287 -10.70 -8.94 12.50
CA THR A 287 -9.30 -9.29 12.83
C THR A 287 -9.19 -10.64 13.54
N ASP A 288 -10.29 -11.13 14.10
CA ASP A 288 -10.44 -12.39 14.82
C ASP A 288 -10.97 -13.52 13.92
N SER A 289 -11.07 -13.30 12.61
CA SER A 289 -11.52 -14.33 11.69
C SER A 289 -10.46 -15.43 11.51
N SER A 290 -10.90 -16.67 11.44
CA SER A 290 -10.04 -17.83 11.12
C SER A 290 -9.51 -17.81 9.69
N VAL A 291 -10.08 -16.98 8.82
CA VAL A 291 -9.70 -16.85 7.41
C VAL A 291 -9.33 -15.42 7.08
N PRO A 292 -8.32 -15.20 6.21
CA PRO A 292 -7.98 -13.86 5.77
C PRO A 292 -9.12 -13.24 4.96
N GLN A 293 -9.20 -11.92 4.98
CA GLN A 293 -10.15 -11.13 4.18
C GLN A 293 -9.47 -10.34 3.05
N HIS A 294 -8.15 -10.24 3.07
CA HIS A 294 -7.35 -9.51 2.10
C HIS A 294 -6.40 -10.47 1.37
N CYS A 295 -6.30 -10.31 0.06
CA CYS A 295 -5.32 -11.04 -0.73
C CYS A 295 -3.92 -10.49 -0.46
N LEU A 296 -3.00 -11.34 0.00
CA LEU A 296 -1.63 -10.90 0.32
C LEU A 296 -0.86 -10.36 -0.91
N GLY A 297 -1.21 -10.81 -2.13
CA GLY A 297 -0.53 -10.39 -3.35
C GLY A 297 -0.98 -9.03 -3.90
N CYS A 298 -2.11 -8.47 -3.45
CA CYS A 298 -2.63 -7.18 -3.97
C CYS A 298 -3.34 -6.30 -2.93
N ASP A 299 -3.42 -6.73 -1.68
CA ASP A 299 -4.03 -6.07 -0.52
C ASP A 299 -5.53 -5.74 -0.67
N ARG A 300 -6.19 -6.25 -1.71
CA ARG A 300 -7.62 -6.05 -1.93
C ARG A 300 -8.45 -7.05 -1.14
N ALA A 301 -9.65 -6.63 -0.73
CA ALA A 301 -10.56 -7.44 0.06
C ALA A 301 -11.39 -8.41 -0.80
N PHE A 302 -11.56 -9.65 -0.32
CA PHE A 302 -12.35 -10.69 -0.98
C PHE A 302 -13.21 -11.44 0.02
N CYS A 303 -14.49 -11.60 -0.31
CA CYS A 303 -15.47 -12.14 0.64
C CYS A 303 -15.67 -13.66 0.59
N GLY A 304 -15.11 -14.36 -0.41
CA GLY A 304 -15.36 -15.77 -0.64
C GLY A 304 -14.99 -16.67 0.54
N ALA A 305 -13.74 -16.58 1.01
CA ALA A 305 -13.28 -17.35 2.18
C ALA A 305 -14.07 -17.00 3.44
N TYR A 306 -14.32 -15.71 3.67
CA TYR A 306 -15.04 -15.23 4.85
C TYR A 306 -16.45 -15.82 4.93
N TRP A 307 -17.27 -15.63 3.90
CA TRP A 307 -18.65 -16.12 3.91
C TRP A 307 -18.72 -17.64 3.96
N HIS A 308 -17.78 -18.33 3.32
CA HIS A 308 -17.67 -19.78 3.43
C HIS A 308 -17.38 -20.22 4.87
N ALA A 309 -16.45 -19.56 5.57
CA ALA A 309 -16.16 -19.83 6.98
C ALA A 309 -17.32 -19.48 7.92
N GLN A 310 -18.19 -18.55 7.54
CA GLN A 310 -19.43 -18.24 8.26
C GLN A 310 -20.59 -19.19 7.91
N MET A 311 -20.37 -20.20 7.06
CA MET A 311 -21.40 -21.11 6.54
C MET A 311 -22.56 -20.38 5.83
N VAL A 312 -22.30 -19.20 5.28
CA VAL A 312 -23.28 -18.43 4.52
C VAL A 312 -23.26 -18.89 3.07
N THR A 313 -24.39 -19.44 2.61
CA THR A 313 -24.58 -19.79 1.20
C THR A 313 -25.04 -18.57 0.39
N ARG A 314 -24.94 -18.65 -0.94
CA ARG A 314 -25.31 -17.54 -1.84
C ARG A 314 -26.71 -17.02 -1.52
N SER A 315 -26.81 -15.70 -1.34
CA SER A 315 -28.06 -14.97 -1.14
C SER A 315 -28.41 -14.24 -2.42
N ASP A 316 -29.69 -14.26 -2.82
CA ASP A 316 -30.18 -13.48 -3.96
C ASP A 316 -30.24 -11.97 -3.65
N LEU A 317 -30.17 -11.60 -2.36
CA LEU A 317 -30.28 -10.22 -1.89
C LEU A 317 -28.93 -9.51 -1.82
N HIS A 318 -27.84 -10.26 -1.62
CA HIS A 318 -26.51 -9.70 -1.39
C HIS A 318 -25.46 -10.33 -2.31
N PRO A 319 -24.67 -9.53 -3.05
CA PRO A 319 -23.60 -10.06 -3.88
C PRO A 319 -22.54 -10.78 -3.03
N MET A 320 -22.40 -12.09 -3.18
CA MET A 320 -21.41 -12.88 -2.44
C MET A 320 -20.66 -13.83 -3.37
N CYS A 321 -19.34 -13.86 -3.20
CA CYS A 321 -18.47 -14.74 -3.95
C CYS A 321 -18.50 -16.17 -3.38
N GLY A 322 -18.25 -17.15 -4.24
CA GLY A 322 -17.98 -18.52 -3.79
C GLY A 322 -16.57 -18.67 -3.22
N PRO A 323 -16.28 -19.80 -2.53
CA PRO A 323 -14.96 -20.07 -1.94
C PRO A 323 -13.84 -20.09 -2.99
N GLU A 324 -14.15 -20.49 -4.22
CA GLU A 324 -13.20 -20.55 -5.34
C GLU A 324 -12.56 -19.20 -5.72
N THR A 325 -13.15 -18.07 -5.31
CA THR A 325 -12.62 -16.74 -5.66
C THR A 325 -11.44 -16.31 -4.81
N PHE A 326 -11.28 -16.93 -3.64
CA PHE A 326 -10.28 -16.55 -2.66
C PHE A 326 -10.00 -17.73 -1.71
N LYS A 327 -8.91 -18.45 -1.94
CA LYS A 327 -8.52 -19.65 -1.17
C LYS A 327 -6.99 -19.83 -1.19
N PRO A 328 -6.40 -20.78 -0.45
CA PRO A 328 -4.96 -21.01 -0.40
C PRO A 328 -4.38 -21.42 -1.77
N ILE A 329 -3.19 -20.90 -2.10
CA ILE A 329 -2.46 -21.24 -3.34
C ILE A 329 -2.35 -22.75 -3.57
N SER A 330 -2.09 -23.53 -2.52
CA SER A 330 -1.95 -24.99 -2.61
C SER A 330 -3.24 -25.74 -2.95
N GLU A 331 -4.40 -25.12 -2.73
CA GLU A 331 -5.72 -25.69 -3.00
C GLU A 331 -6.27 -25.29 -4.38
N HIS A 332 -5.49 -24.55 -5.16
CA HIS A 332 -5.88 -24.13 -6.50
C HIS A 332 -5.61 -25.23 -7.52
N THR A 333 -6.50 -25.32 -8.49
CA THR A 333 -6.37 -26.19 -9.65
C THR A 333 -6.13 -25.37 -10.90
N ILE A 334 -5.29 -25.87 -11.80
CA ILE A 334 -4.97 -25.24 -13.06
C ILE A 334 -4.96 -26.26 -14.19
N SER A 335 -5.70 -25.95 -15.25
CA SER A 335 -5.82 -26.80 -16.44
C SER A 335 -5.19 -26.20 -17.69
N ARG A 336 -4.88 -24.90 -17.67
CA ARG A 336 -4.30 -24.17 -18.81
C ARG A 336 -3.30 -23.14 -18.34
N ILE A 337 -2.30 -22.85 -19.18
CA ILE A 337 -1.34 -21.77 -18.92
C ILE A 337 -2.10 -20.43 -18.88
N PRO A 338 -1.87 -19.57 -17.87
CA PRO A 338 -2.51 -18.26 -17.79
C PRO A 338 -2.14 -17.38 -18.99
N PHE A 339 -3.09 -16.57 -19.46
CA PHE A 339 -2.84 -15.66 -20.59
C PHE A 339 -1.68 -14.69 -20.35
N LEU A 340 -1.44 -14.33 -19.08
CA LEU A 340 -0.36 -13.43 -18.67
C LEU A 340 1.03 -14.07 -18.70
N ALA A 341 1.13 -15.41 -18.84
CA ALA A 341 2.40 -16.11 -18.83
C ALA A 341 3.31 -15.64 -19.97
N HIS A 342 4.62 -15.59 -19.72
CA HIS A 342 5.63 -15.14 -20.69
C HIS A 342 5.29 -13.79 -21.34
N GLU A 343 4.84 -12.81 -20.54
CA GLU A 343 4.52 -11.45 -21.03
C GLU A 343 3.49 -11.49 -22.17
N THR A 344 2.48 -12.36 -22.07
CA THR A 344 1.44 -12.59 -23.11
C THR A 344 1.95 -13.13 -24.46
N ASN A 345 3.20 -13.60 -24.53
CA ASN A 345 3.79 -14.16 -25.73
C ASN A 345 3.25 -15.58 -26.00
N ARG A 346 2.29 -15.68 -26.92
CA ARG A 346 1.64 -16.95 -27.27
C ARG A 346 2.60 -18.02 -27.80
N HIS A 347 3.68 -17.63 -28.47
CA HIS A 347 4.68 -18.60 -28.95
C HIS A 347 5.46 -19.22 -27.79
N GLU A 348 5.83 -18.42 -26.79
CA GLU A 348 6.51 -18.96 -25.59
C GLU A 348 5.56 -19.77 -24.71
N GLN A 349 4.27 -19.43 -24.66
CA GLN A 349 3.24 -20.23 -24.01
C GLN A 349 3.09 -21.61 -24.69
N ASP A 350 2.99 -21.65 -26.02
CA ASP A 350 2.94 -22.91 -26.79
C ASP A 350 4.18 -23.78 -26.57
N ILE A 351 5.37 -23.18 -26.63
CA ILE A 351 6.62 -23.90 -26.35
C ILE A 351 6.58 -24.50 -24.95
N THR A 352 6.10 -23.74 -23.96
CA THR A 352 6.02 -24.20 -22.56
C THR A 352 5.03 -25.34 -22.40
N GLU A 353 3.88 -25.28 -23.05
CA GLU A 353 2.90 -26.36 -23.07
C GLU A 353 3.46 -27.65 -23.70
N ARG A 354 4.22 -27.51 -24.80
CA ARG A 354 4.93 -28.63 -25.43
C ARG A 354 6.05 -29.19 -24.54
N CYS A 355 6.79 -28.34 -23.84
CA CYS A 355 7.81 -28.76 -22.88
C CYS A 355 7.18 -29.61 -21.76
N ILE A 356 6.08 -29.14 -21.16
CA ILE A 356 5.37 -29.87 -20.10
C ILE A 356 4.90 -31.23 -20.64
N SER A 357 4.28 -31.23 -21.81
CA SER A 357 3.81 -32.47 -22.46
C SER A 357 4.93 -33.48 -22.72
N GLN A 358 6.11 -33.03 -23.15
CA GLN A 358 7.28 -33.89 -23.39
C GLN A 358 7.87 -34.51 -22.10
N THR A 359 7.71 -33.85 -20.95
CA THR A 359 8.13 -34.40 -19.65
C THR A 359 7.18 -35.49 -19.13
N GLY A 360 6.00 -35.66 -19.72
CA GLY A 360 4.99 -36.61 -19.24
C GLY A 360 4.31 -36.20 -17.94
N THR A 361 4.39 -34.92 -17.57
CA THR A 361 3.76 -34.36 -16.36
C THR A 361 2.59 -33.45 -16.73
N THR A 362 1.66 -33.21 -15.80
CA THR A 362 0.58 -32.24 -16.01
C THR A 362 1.02 -30.84 -15.60
N LEU A 363 0.35 -29.80 -16.12
CA LEU A 363 0.58 -28.42 -15.68
C LEU A 363 0.37 -28.28 -14.16
N GLN A 364 -0.63 -28.96 -13.60
CA GLN A 364 -0.85 -28.97 -12.14
C GLN A 364 0.35 -29.53 -11.37
N ASP A 365 0.95 -30.62 -11.86
CA ASP A 365 2.10 -31.24 -11.21
C ASP A 365 3.32 -30.32 -11.24
N VAL A 366 3.57 -29.68 -12.37
CA VAL A 366 4.63 -28.66 -12.51
C VAL A 366 4.39 -27.52 -11.53
N ILE A 367 3.19 -26.94 -11.50
CA ILE A 367 2.91 -25.82 -10.58
C ILE A 367 3.03 -26.26 -9.11
N ARG A 368 2.61 -27.47 -8.76
CA ARG A 368 2.77 -27.99 -7.39
C ARG A 368 4.25 -28.16 -7.00
N ASP A 369 5.08 -28.70 -7.88
CA ASP A 369 6.54 -28.79 -7.66
C ASP A 369 7.16 -27.40 -7.47
N TRP A 370 6.80 -26.45 -8.33
CA TRP A 370 7.32 -25.09 -8.29
C TRP A 370 6.81 -24.28 -7.09
N ILE A 371 5.62 -24.57 -6.57
CA ILE A 371 5.17 -24.06 -5.25
C ILE A 371 6.03 -24.65 -4.13
N GLY A 372 6.43 -25.93 -4.22
CA GLY A 372 7.38 -26.53 -3.29
C GLY A 372 8.72 -25.79 -3.27
N LYS A 373 9.30 -25.56 -4.46
CA LYS A 373 10.52 -24.76 -4.63
C LYS A 373 10.38 -23.33 -4.11
N LEU A 374 9.21 -22.72 -4.34
CA LEU A 374 8.88 -21.41 -3.80
C LEU A 374 8.91 -21.41 -2.27
N ASN A 375 8.30 -22.41 -1.62
CA ASN A 375 8.27 -22.54 -0.16
C ASN A 375 9.68 -22.75 0.43
N ASN A 376 10.52 -23.52 -0.27
CA ASN A 376 11.91 -23.78 0.11
C ASN A 376 12.86 -22.61 -0.15
N ARG A 377 12.36 -21.49 -0.70
CA ARG A 377 13.17 -20.32 -1.10
C ARG A 377 14.26 -20.66 -2.13
N GLU A 378 13.99 -21.63 -3.02
CA GLU A 378 14.89 -22.02 -4.12
C GLU A 378 14.78 -21.09 -5.35
N ILE A 379 13.86 -20.13 -5.32
CA ILE A 379 13.53 -19.25 -6.44
C ILE A 379 13.76 -17.80 -6.01
N ASP A 380 14.43 -17.01 -6.85
CA ASP A 380 14.58 -15.57 -6.64
C ASP A 380 13.24 -14.85 -6.88
N ARG A 381 12.70 -14.25 -5.81
CA ARG A 381 11.40 -13.60 -5.73
C ARG A 381 11.42 -12.10 -6.07
N SER A 382 12.59 -11.52 -6.31
CA SER A 382 12.76 -10.06 -6.51
C SER A 382 11.90 -9.48 -7.63
N ARG A 383 11.57 -10.31 -8.64
CA ARG A 383 10.78 -9.93 -9.81
C ARG A 383 9.33 -10.43 -9.78
N MET A 384 8.87 -10.94 -8.64
CA MET A 384 7.49 -11.38 -8.50
C MET A 384 6.55 -10.16 -8.59
N PRO A 385 5.57 -10.13 -9.51
CA PRO A 385 4.69 -8.97 -9.72
C PRO A 385 3.52 -8.95 -8.71
N LEU A 386 3.83 -9.17 -7.43
CA LEU A 386 2.89 -9.29 -6.32
C LEU A 386 3.45 -8.59 -5.08
N ASN A 387 2.55 -8.05 -4.25
CA ASN A 387 2.92 -7.47 -2.96
C ASN A 387 3.39 -8.56 -1.99
N HIS A 388 4.21 -8.15 -1.02
CA HIS A 388 4.67 -9.04 0.07
C HIS A 388 5.30 -10.36 -0.43
N ALA A 389 6.04 -10.33 -1.55
CA ALA A 389 6.68 -11.48 -2.19
C ALA A 389 7.42 -12.41 -1.21
N GLU A 390 8.08 -11.87 -0.19
CA GLU A 390 8.84 -12.63 0.81
C GLU A 390 8.01 -13.46 1.79
N LEU A 391 6.72 -13.12 1.96
CA LEU A 391 5.78 -13.79 2.87
C LEU A 391 4.91 -14.83 2.17
N ILE A 392 4.88 -14.81 0.84
CA ILE A 392 4.03 -15.71 0.03
C ILE A 392 4.53 -17.16 0.16
N SER A 393 3.62 -18.08 0.44
CA SER A 393 3.84 -19.53 0.49
C SER A 393 2.59 -20.28 -0.01
N GLY A 394 2.67 -21.59 -0.16
CA GLY A 394 1.53 -22.42 -0.60
C GLY A 394 0.25 -22.24 0.24
N GLY A 395 0.36 -21.94 1.55
CA GLY A 395 -0.80 -21.71 2.42
C GLY A 395 -1.41 -20.31 2.33
N THR A 396 -0.76 -19.38 1.62
CA THR A 396 -1.25 -18.00 1.48
C THR A 396 -2.50 -17.97 0.61
N HIS A 397 -3.52 -17.21 1.03
CA HIS A 397 -4.75 -17.05 0.26
C HIS A 397 -4.59 -15.98 -0.82
N PHE A 398 -4.93 -16.33 -2.06
CA PHE A 398 -4.86 -15.44 -3.22
C PHE A 398 -6.20 -15.29 -3.93
N CYS A 399 -6.40 -14.14 -4.55
CA CYS A 399 -7.41 -13.98 -5.58
C CYS A 399 -6.94 -14.60 -6.90
N ASN A 400 -7.87 -14.87 -7.81
CA ASN A 400 -7.58 -15.50 -9.11
C ASN A 400 -6.52 -14.74 -9.93
N GLU A 401 -6.58 -13.40 -9.96
CA GLU A 401 -5.59 -12.61 -10.71
C GLU A 401 -4.17 -12.72 -10.12
N CYS A 402 -4.05 -12.75 -8.80
CA CYS A 402 -2.74 -12.92 -8.15
C CYS A 402 -2.21 -14.34 -8.35
N TYR A 403 -3.08 -15.33 -8.34
CA TYR A 403 -2.72 -16.70 -8.67
C TYR A 403 -2.21 -16.84 -10.11
N ASP A 404 -2.90 -16.24 -11.09
CA ASP A 404 -2.45 -16.24 -12.49
C ASP A 404 -1.06 -15.59 -12.66
N LYS A 405 -0.82 -14.48 -11.95
CA LYS A 405 0.49 -13.82 -11.90
C LYS A 405 1.57 -14.70 -11.26
N LEU A 406 1.25 -15.38 -10.16
CA LEU A 406 2.18 -16.30 -9.51
C LEU A 406 2.54 -17.45 -10.44
N VAL A 407 1.55 -18.10 -11.04
CA VAL A 407 1.77 -19.19 -12.00
C VAL A 407 2.61 -18.72 -13.18
N SER A 408 2.31 -17.55 -13.74
CA SER A 408 3.10 -16.94 -14.82
C SER A 408 4.56 -16.76 -14.44
N PHE A 409 4.82 -16.30 -13.20
CA PHE A 409 6.16 -16.18 -12.65
C PHE A 409 6.85 -17.54 -12.45
N LEU A 410 6.15 -18.54 -11.93
CA LEU A 410 6.70 -19.90 -11.76
C LEU A 410 7.03 -20.56 -13.10
N LEU A 411 6.18 -20.38 -14.13
CA LEU A 411 6.41 -20.93 -15.46
C LEU A 411 7.62 -20.30 -16.16
N TYR A 412 7.92 -19.02 -15.90
CA TYR A 412 9.17 -18.41 -16.36
C TYR A 412 10.38 -19.14 -15.76
N TRP A 413 10.37 -19.40 -14.45
CA TRP A 413 11.46 -20.11 -13.80
C TRP A 413 11.57 -21.58 -14.24
N PHE A 414 10.44 -22.25 -14.45
CA PHE A 414 10.41 -23.57 -15.06
C PHE A 414 11.11 -23.59 -16.42
N ARG A 415 10.79 -22.62 -17.29
CA ARG A 415 11.38 -22.56 -18.63
C ARG A 415 12.85 -22.16 -18.65
N ILE A 416 13.27 -21.23 -17.80
CA ILE A 416 14.67 -20.76 -17.78
C ILE A 416 15.62 -21.79 -17.16
N THR A 417 15.13 -22.63 -16.26
CA THR A 417 15.93 -23.69 -15.61
C THR A 417 15.90 -25.01 -16.40
N MET A 418 15.04 -25.12 -17.41
CA MET A 418 14.92 -26.32 -18.23
C MET A 418 16.19 -26.56 -19.06
N PRO A 419 16.80 -27.75 -18.97
CA PRO A 419 17.92 -28.13 -19.82
C PRO A 419 17.59 -28.06 -21.31
N LYS A 420 18.50 -27.52 -22.13
CA LYS A 420 18.27 -27.31 -23.58
C LYS A 420 17.88 -28.58 -24.35
N PHE A 421 18.29 -29.77 -23.88
CA PHE A 421 17.96 -31.03 -24.53
C PHE A 421 16.51 -31.49 -24.29
N LEU A 422 15.81 -30.93 -23.30
CA LEU A 422 14.40 -31.17 -23.03
C LEU A 422 13.48 -30.16 -23.74
N LEU A 423 14.06 -29.17 -24.43
CA LEU A 423 13.29 -28.22 -25.23
C LEU A 423 12.89 -28.83 -26.58
N PRO A 424 11.71 -28.48 -27.11
CA PRO A 424 11.37 -28.74 -28.51
C PRO A 424 12.47 -28.26 -29.47
N ALA A 425 12.67 -28.98 -30.58
CA ALA A 425 13.77 -28.71 -31.50
C ALA A 425 13.75 -27.26 -32.05
N ASP A 426 12.57 -26.76 -32.41
CA ASP A 426 12.35 -25.39 -32.88
C ASP A 426 12.61 -24.34 -31.79
N ALA A 427 12.38 -24.68 -30.52
CA ALA A 427 12.68 -23.81 -29.39
C ALA A 427 14.19 -23.74 -29.10
N ARG A 428 14.89 -24.88 -29.24
CA ARG A 428 16.32 -25.04 -28.93
C ARG A 428 17.22 -24.26 -29.90
N GLU A 429 16.79 -24.10 -31.14
CA GLU A 429 17.55 -23.43 -32.21
C GLU A 429 17.43 -21.90 -32.19
N ARG A 430 16.54 -21.35 -31.36
CA ARG A 430 16.32 -19.90 -31.27
C ARG A 430 17.42 -19.22 -30.46
N ASP A 431 17.93 -18.13 -31.01
CA ASP A 431 18.79 -17.20 -30.28
C ASP A 431 17.99 -16.38 -29.27
N ASP A 432 18.62 -16.04 -28.15
CA ASP A 432 18.07 -15.12 -27.16
C ASP A 432 17.82 -13.72 -27.74
N CYS A 433 16.64 -13.16 -27.44
CA CYS A 433 16.35 -11.76 -27.71
C CYS A 433 17.24 -10.89 -26.82
N TRP A 434 17.81 -9.82 -27.38
CA TRP A 434 18.64 -8.89 -26.60
C TRP A 434 17.92 -8.24 -25.42
N TYR A 435 16.61 -8.00 -25.57
CA TYR A 435 15.76 -7.45 -24.52
C TYR A 435 15.14 -8.53 -23.62
N GLY A 436 15.38 -9.81 -23.89
CA GLY A 436 14.84 -10.95 -23.16
C GLY A 436 13.33 -10.85 -22.92
N TYR A 437 12.91 -11.18 -21.71
CA TYR A 437 11.51 -11.06 -21.29
C TYR A 437 10.96 -9.63 -21.43
N ALA A 438 11.79 -8.59 -21.37
CA ALA A 438 11.35 -7.19 -21.43
C ALA A 438 11.14 -6.68 -22.87
N CYS A 439 11.25 -7.55 -23.87
CA CYS A 439 11.11 -7.15 -25.26
C CYS A 439 9.68 -6.69 -25.59
N ARG A 440 9.49 -5.40 -25.87
CA ARG A 440 8.17 -4.88 -26.29
C ARG A 440 7.74 -5.37 -27.67
N THR A 441 8.70 -5.72 -28.53
CA THR A 441 8.45 -6.22 -29.89
C THR A 441 7.79 -7.60 -29.90
N GLN A 442 7.92 -8.37 -28.82
CA GLN A 442 7.31 -9.70 -28.73
C GLN A 442 5.77 -9.67 -28.72
N HIS A 443 5.14 -8.53 -28.40
CA HIS A 443 3.68 -8.42 -28.30
C HIS A 443 2.96 -8.14 -29.63
N HIS A 444 3.64 -7.51 -30.59
CA HIS A 444 3.01 -6.99 -31.81
C HIS A 444 3.68 -7.47 -33.11
N ASN A 445 4.77 -8.24 -33.00
CA ASN A 445 5.43 -8.85 -34.14
C ASN A 445 5.59 -10.36 -33.90
N GLU A 446 4.64 -11.13 -34.44
CA GLU A 446 4.62 -12.60 -34.33
C GLU A 446 5.88 -13.24 -34.92
N GLU A 447 6.40 -12.70 -36.03
CA GLU A 447 7.61 -13.23 -36.64
C GLU A 447 8.83 -13.07 -35.71
N HIS A 448 8.95 -11.93 -35.02
CA HIS A 448 9.98 -11.71 -34.00
C HIS A 448 9.80 -12.65 -32.82
N ALA A 449 8.58 -12.76 -32.29
CA ALA A 449 8.23 -13.66 -31.19
C ALA A 449 8.43 -15.14 -31.53
N ARG A 450 8.40 -15.52 -32.81
CA ARG A 450 8.72 -16.88 -33.28
C ARG A 450 10.22 -17.11 -33.49
N LYS A 451 10.98 -16.09 -33.91
CA LYS A 451 12.41 -16.23 -34.26
C LYS A 451 13.36 -16.10 -33.06
N ARG A 452 12.97 -15.42 -31.98
CA ARG A 452 13.86 -15.11 -30.85
C ARG A 452 13.32 -15.71 -29.55
N ASN A 453 14.16 -16.29 -28.71
CA ASN A 453 13.79 -16.70 -27.36
C ASN A 453 13.58 -15.46 -26.47
N HIS A 454 12.43 -15.37 -25.80
CA HIS A 454 12.14 -14.30 -24.82
C HIS A 454 12.15 -14.80 -23.38
N VAL A 455 12.25 -16.12 -23.15
CA VAL A 455 12.46 -16.70 -21.81
C VAL A 455 13.95 -16.68 -21.47
N CYS A 456 14.52 -15.47 -21.45
CA CYS A 456 15.92 -15.20 -21.13
C CYS A 456 16.06 -13.83 -20.48
N ARG A 457 17.20 -13.59 -19.83
CA ARG A 457 17.51 -12.27 -19.22
C ARG A 457 17.97 -11.30 -20.32
N PRO A 458 17.63 -10.00 -20.23
CA PRO A 458 18.15 -8.99 -21.15
C PRO A 458 19.69 -8.98 -21.14
N SER A 459 20.30 -8.99 -22.32
CA SER A 459 21.75 -8.96 -22.51
C SER A 459 22.27 -7.56 -22.89
N ARG A 460 21.39 -6.64 -23.28
CA ARG A 460 21.69 -5.21 -23.48
C ARG A 460 20.67 -4.35 -22.73
N GLY A 461 21.16 -3.39 -21.92
CA GLY A 461 20.30 -2.40 -21.24
C GLY A 461 20.07 -2.59 -19.74
N GLY A 462 20.88 -3.37 -19.02
CA GLY A 462 20.88 -3.41 -17.55
C GLY A 462 21.48 -2.17 -16.88
N GLY A 463 21.22 -0.98 -17.45
CA GLY A 463 21.53 0.30 -16.83
C GLY A 463 20.32 0.75 -16.03
N SER A 464 20.51 0.86 -14.72
CA SER A 464 19.71 1.64 -13.79
C SER A 464 19.03 2.86 -14.42
N THR A 465 17.70 2.90 -14.33
CA THR A 465 16.91 4.13 -14.21
C THR A 465 15.81 3.90 -13.20
#